data_AF-A0A078F740-F1
#
_entry.id   AF-A0A078F740-F1
#
_cell.length_a   1.000
_cell.length_b   1.000
_cell.length_c   1.000
_cell.angle_alpha   90.00
_cell.angle_beta   90.00
_cell.angle_gamma   90.00
#
_symmetry.space_group_name_H-M   'P 1'
#
loop_
_entity.id
_entity.type
_entity.pdbx_description
1 polymer ?
#
loop_
_entity_poly.entity_id
_entity_poly.type
_entity_poly.pdbx_seq_one_letter_code
_entity_poly.pdbx_strand_id
1 'polypeptide(L)'
;MTGFALKTGEVRDIYAPTSWFGLISARTLCSTDSTGTFSCATGDCESGKIECPSSYSWAPVTYAYFRIDNSRVNSHTASVEYGYNLPLMVVPSKSSRTCTSSGCVVCKFMRINESL
;
A
#
# COMPACT_ATOMS: atom_id res chain seq x y z
N MET A 1 8.96 -4.94 11.15
CA MET A 1 7.96 -5.89 10.63
C MET A 1 7.66 -5.49 9.19
N THR A 2 7.77 -6.40 8.22
CA THR A 2 7.64 -6.10 6.78
C THR A 2 6.47 -6.82 6.11
N GLY A 3 5.62 -7.49 6.90
CA GLY A 3 4.37 -8.10 6.43
C GLY A 3 3.58 -8.65 7.62
N PHE A 4 2.26 -8.68 7.48
CA PHE A 4 1.33 -9.21 8.48
C PHE A 4 -0.01 -9.55 7.81
N ALA A 5 -0.82 -10.38 8.47
CA ALA A 5 -2.18 -10.70 8.04
C ALA A 5 -3.19 -9.73 8.67
N LEU A 6 -4.19 -9.34 7.89
CA LEU A 6 -5.38 -8.62 8.34
C LEU A 6 -6.61 -9.39 7.86
N LYS A 7 -7.48 -9.79 8.79
CA LYS A 7 -8.81 -10.30 8.44
C LYS A 7 -9.74 -9.15 8.11
N THR A 8 -10.86 -9.47 7.47
CA THR A 8 -11.92 -8.50 7.19
C THR A 8 -12.36 -7.78 8.46
N GLY A 9 -12.24 -6.46 8.47
CA GLY A 9 -12.61 -5.60 9.61
C GLY A 9 -11.52 -5.45 10.68
N GLU A 10 -10.41 -6.18 10.61
CA GLU A 10 -9.28 -5.97 11.52
C GLU A 10 -8.54 -4.68 11.19
N VAL A 11 -8.02 -4.03 12.24
CA VAL A 11 -7.22 -2.82 12.16
C VAL A 11 -5.88 -3.09 12.85
N ARG A 12 -4.80 -2.56 12.28
CA ARG A 12 -3.47 -2.66 12.87
C ARG A 12 -2.76 -1.32 12.78
N ASP A 13 -2.28 -0.85 13.92
CA ASP A 13 -1.38 0.30 13.95
C ASP A 13 0.03 -0.10 13.52
N ILE A 14 0.62 0.73 12.67
CA ILE A 14 2.01 0.64 12.24
C ILE A 14 2.69 1.97 12.52
N TYR A 15 3.92 1.90 13.03
CA TYR A 15 4.69 3.08 13.39
C TYR A 15 5.82 3.29 12.37
N ALA A 16 5.76 4.41 11.67
CA ALA A 16 6.83 4.83 10.77
C ALA A 16 8.01 5.39 11.58
N PRO A 17 9.26 5.08 11.21
CA PRO A 17 10.44 5.75 11.75
C PRO A 17 10.42 7.26 11.47
N THR A 18 11.22 8.02 12.22
CA THR A 18 11.51 9.44 11.89
C THR A 18 12.27 9.52 10.58
N SER A 19 11.95 10.50 9.72
CA SER A 19 12.50 10.63 8.36
C SER A 19 12.38 9.34 7.54
N TRP A 20 11.15 8.84 7.38
CA TRP A 20 10.88 7.62 6.63
C TRP A 20 10.31 7.90 5.25
N PHE A 21 10.91 7.28 4.24
CA PHE A 21 10.31 7.11 2.92
C PHE A 21 10.02 5.63 2.71
N GLY A 22 8.80 5.31 2.34
CA GLY A 22 8.45 3.93 2.07
C GLY A 22 7.10 3.77 1.40
N LEU A 23 6.79 2.51 1.13
CA LEU A 23 5.57 2.09 0.46
C LEU A 23 4.85 1.06 1.32
N ILE A 24 3.54 1.02 1.17
CA ILE A 24 2.68 -0.04 1.68
C ILE A 24 1.89 -0.58 0.48
N SER A 25 1.85 -1.89 0.36
CA SER A 25 0.99 -2.61 -0.57
C SER A 25 0.29 -3.75 0.18
N ALA A 26 -0.77 -4.29 -0.42
CA ALA A 26 -1.50 -5.41 0.15
C ALA A 26 -1.50 -6.59 -0.82
N ARG A 27 -1.46 -7.78 -0.23
CA ARG A 27 -1.48 -9.06 -0.94
C ARG A 27 -2.84 -9.70 -0.76
N THR A 28 -3.31 -10.44 -1.76
CA THR A 28 -4.64 -11.07 -1.72
C THR A 28 -4.57 -12.53 -2.14
N LEU A 29 -5.58 -13.29 -1.70
CA LEU A 29 -5.71 -14.73 -1.95
C LEU A 29 -4.43 -15.49 -1.54
N CYS A 30 -3.99 -15.22 -0.31
CA CYS A 30 -2.79 -15.83 0.23
C CYS A 30 -3.10 -17.14 0.97
N SER A 31 -2.20 -18.10 0.87
CA SER A 31 -2.29 -19.39 1.57
C SER A 31 -0.91 -19.94 1.89
N THR A 32 -0.86 -20.84 2.88
CA THR A 32 0.32 -21.66 3.15
C THR A 32 0.06 -23.06 2.60
N ASP A 33 0.97 -23.56 1.77
CA ASP A 33 0.86 -24.92 1.22
C ASP A 33 1.25 -26.00 2.24
N SER A 34 1.15 -27.27 1.84
CA SER A 34 1.51 -28.42 2.70
C SER A 34 2.99 -28.49 3.08
N THR A 35 3.87 -27.74 2.39
CA THR A 35 5.30 -27.65 2.70
C THR A 35 5.62 -26.54 3.70
N GLY A 36 4.62 -25.73 4.06
CA GLY A 36 4.79 -24.56 4.93
C GLY A 36 5.15 -23.28 4.16
N THR A 37 5.11 -23.30 2.83
CA THR A 37 5.44 -22.14 1.99
C THR A 37 4.23 -21.23 1.86
N PHE A 38 4.39 -19.96 2.26
CA PHE A 38 3.36 -18.94 2.09
C PHE A 38 3.49 -18.24 0.74
N SER A 39 2.37 -18.11 0.03
CA SER A 39 2.30 -17.38 -1.25
C SER A 39 0.94 -16.70 -1.44
N CYS A 40 0.87 -15.73 -2.35
CA CYS A 40 -0.32 -14.95 -2.68
C CYS A 40 -0.58 -14.89 -4.19
N ALA A 41 -1.84 -14.80 -4.61
CA ALA A 41 -2.16 -14.64 -6.05
C ALA A 41 -1.80 -13.25 -6.60
N THR A 42 -1.91 -12.20 -5.77
CA THR A 42 -1.52 -10.82 -6.15
C THR A 42 -0.55 -10.24 -5.13
N GLY A 43 0.48 -9.54 -5.60
CA GLY A 43 1.43 -8.83 -4.74
C GLY A 43 2.38 -9.73 -3.97
N ASP A 44 2.49 -11.01 -4.33
CA ASP A 44 3.44 -11.90 -3.69
C ASP A 44 4.85 -11.32 -3.73
N CYS A 45 5.58 -11.49 -2.63
CA CYS A 45 6.95 -10.98 -2.49
C CYS A 45 7.99 -12.09 -2.48
N GLU A 46 7.59 -13.30 -2.89
CA GLU A 46 8.45 -14.44 -3.19
C GLU A 46 9.39 -14.82 -2.04
N SER A 47 8.98 -14.50 -0.80
CA SER A 47 9.75 -14.80 0.41
C SER A 47 9.46 -16.18 0.99
N GLY A 48 8.38 -16.83 0.52
CA GLY A 48 7.80 -18.02 1.13
C GLY A 48 7.20 -17.78 2.52
N LYS A 49 7.09 -16.51 2.96
CA LYS A 49 6.69 -16.10 4.31
C LYS A 49 5.71 -14.92 4.28
N ILE A 50 5.09 -14.66 5.43
CA ILE A 50 4.25 -13.47 5.60
C ILE A 50 5.11 -12.20 5.51
N GLU A 51 6.32 -12.19 6.06
CA GLU A 51 7.24 -11.07 5.97
C GLU A 51 7.86 -10.96 4.58
N CYS A 52 7.91 -9.74 4.03
CA CYS A 52 8.59 -9.47 2.76
C CYS A 52 10.05 -9.04 2.97
N PRO A 53 10.95 -9.33 2.01
CA PRO A 53 12.32 -8.84 2.03
C PRO A 53 12.38 -7.32 1.90
N SER A 54 13.49 -6.71 2.33
CA SER A 54 13.73 -5.27 2.19
C SER A 54 14.01 -4.86 0.74
N SER A 55 14.54 -5.79 -0.07
CA SER A 55 14.67 -5.64 -1.53
C SER A 55 13.43 -6.23 -2.18
N TYR A 56 12.64 -5.40 -2.85
CA TYR A 56 11.40 -5.82 -3.50
C TYR A 56 11.41 -5.43 -4.97
N SER A 57 11.05 -6.38 -5.84
CA SER A 57 10.70 -6.09 -7.23
C SER A 57 9.26 -5.60 -7.27
N TRP A 58 8.99 -4.53 -8.02
CA TRP A 58 7.65 -3.98 -8.15
C TRP A 58 6.66 -5.02 -8.69
N ALA A 59 5.69 -5.44 -7.89
CA ALA A 59 4.55 -6.23 -8.35
C ALA A 59 3.42 -5.33 -8.89
N PRO A 60 2.54 -5.85 -9.76
CA PRO A 60 1.40 -5.11 -10.27
C PRO A 60 0.27 -5.01 -9.24
N VAL A 61 0.44 -4.13 -8.27
CA VAL A 61 -0.51 -3.88 -7.16
C VAL A 61 -0.71 -2.39 -6.93
N THR A 62 -1.75 -2.04 -6.19
CA THR A 62 -1.97 -0.67 -5.73
C THR A 62 -1.02 -0.37 -4.57
N TYR A 63 -0.30 0.74 -4.67
CA TYR A 63 0.68 1.19 -3.68
C TYR A 63 0.21 2.44 -2.95
N ALA A 64 0.53 2.53 -1.66
CA ALA A 64 0.49 3.75 -0.89
C ALA A 64 1.92 4.19 -0.57
N TYR A 65 2.36 5.31 -1.13
CA TYR A 65 3.66 5.89 -0.85
C TYR A 65 3.56 6.90 0.27
N PHE A 66 4.57 6.93 1.12
CA PHE A 66 4.70 7.87 2.22
C PHE A 66 6.08 8.49 2.21
N ARG A 67 6.12 9.81 2.37
CA ARG A 67 7.31 10.56 2.72
C ARG A 67 7.02 11.31 4.01
N ILE A 68 7.69 10.92 5.07
CA ILE A 68 7.65 11.56 6.38
C ILE A 68 8.99 12.26 6.56
N ASP A 69 8.97 13.58 6.70
CA ASP A 69 10.19 14.39 6.75
C ASP A 69 10.26 15.16 8.08
N ASN A 70 11.44 15.17 8.70
CA ASN A 70 11.70 15.96 9.90
C ASN A 70 11.52 17.47 9.67
N SER A 71 11.57 17.94 8.42
CA SER A 71 11.33 19.33 8.01
C SER A 71 9.85 19.75 7.93
N ARG A 72 8.94 18.94 8.49
CA ARG A 72 7.48 19.17 8.67
C ARG A 72 6.59 18.96 7.45
N VAL A 73 7.15 18.65 6.27
CA VAL A 73 6.33 18.34 5.09
C VAL A 73 6.20 16.83 4.96
N ASN A 74 5.02 16.33 5.32
CA ASN A 74 4.66 14.94 5.09
C ASN A 74 3.81 14.86 3.82
N SER A 75 4.12 13.91 2.94
CA SER A 75 3.30 13.63 1.77
C SER A 75 2.94 12.15 1.72
N HIS A 76 1.82 11.88 1.06
CA HIS A 76 1.38 10.54 0.79
C HIS A 76 0.67 10.51 -0.57
N THR A 77 0.71 9.38 -1.26
CA THR A 77 -0.04 9.20 -2.50
C THR A 77 -0.43 7.75 -2.71
N ALA A 78 -1.63 7.51 -3.24
CA ALA A 78 -2.01 6.22 -3.79
C ALA A 78 -1.58 6.17 -5.26
N SER A 79 -0.92 5.08 -5.68
CA SER A 79 -0.44 4.89 -7.04
C SER A 79 -0.87 3.55 -7.59
N VAL A 80 -1.19 3.56 -8.88
CA VAL A 80 -1.47 2.38 -9.71
C VAL A 80 -0.49 2.27 -10.87
N GLU A 81 0.65 2.97 -10.80
CA GLU A 81 1.68 3.02 -11.85
C GLU A 81 2.09 1.63 -12.34
N TYR A 82 2.24 0.68 -11.41
CA TYR A 82 2.63 -0.69 -11.72
C TYR A 82 1.45 -1.65 -11.88
N GLY A 83 0.24 -1.26 -11.48
CA GLY A 83 -0.95 -2.10 -11.56
C GLY A 83 -1.99 -1.80 -10.49
N TYR A 84 -3.04 -2.63 -10.47
CA TYR A 84 -4.13 -2.52 -9.52
C TYR A 84 -4.57 -3.91 -9.07
N ASN A 85 -4.72 -4.11 -7.76
CA ASN A 85 -5.23 -5.37 -7.20
C ASN A 85 -6.37 -5.17 -6.20
N LEU A 86 -6.41 -4.05 -5.47
CA LEU A 86 -7.46 -3.77 -4.49
C LEU A 86 -7.67 -2.26 -4.28
N PRO A 87 -8.90 -1.85 -3.91
CA PRO A 87 -9.18 -0.48 -3.52
C PRO A 87 -8.34 -0.04 -2.32
N LEU A 88 -7.67 1.11 -2.43
CA LEU A 88 -6.88 1.67 -1.34
C LEU A 88 -7.21 3.15 -1.15
N MET A 89 -7.30 3.57 0.11
CA MET A 89 -7.41 4.98 0.49
C MET A 89 -6.52 5.28 1.69
N VAL A 90 -5.74 6.35 1.58
CA VAL A 90 -5.01 6.96 2.68
C VAL A 90 -5.84 8.14 3.19
N VAL A 91 -6.21 8.10 4.47
CA VAL A 91 -6.97 9.16 5.14
C VAL A 91 -6.12 9.74 6.27
N PRO A 92 -5.69 11.00 6.16
CA PRO A 92 -5.00 11.66 7.26
C PRO A 92 -5.90 11.79 8.49
N SER A 93 -5.35 11.50 9.69
CA SER A 93 -6.09 11.62 10.96
C SER A 93 -6.54 13.05 11.26
N LYS A 94 -5.82 14.05 10.73
CA LYS A 94 -6.19 15.46 10.78
C LYS A 94 -6.24 16.01 9.36
N SER A 95 -7.44 16.33 8.91
CA SER A 95 -7.64 17.02 7.64
C SER A 95 -7.19 18.47 7.73
N SER A 96 -6.51 18.96 6.70
CA SER A 96 -6.19 20.38 6.53
C SER A 96 -6.36 20.76 5.06
N ARG A 97 -6.22 22.05 4.71
CA ARG A 97 -6.28 22.50 3.30
C ARG A 97 -5.29 21.79 2.38
N THR A 98 -4.16 21.33 2.94
CA THR A 98 -3.07 20.67 2.21
C THR A 98 -2.94 19.19 2.56
N CYS A 99 -3.73 18.70 3.53
CA CYS A 99 -3.69 17.33 4.02
C CYS A 99 -5.06 16.69 3.75
N THR A 100 -5.22 16.21 2.53
CA THR A 100 -6.45 15.59 2.01
C THR A 100 -6.25 14.10 1.84
N SER A 101 -7.34 13.34 1.83
CA SER A 101 -7.29 11.92 1.49
C SER A 101 -6.85 11.70 0.04
N SER A 102 -6.14 10.61 -0.21
CA SER A 102 -5.82 10.14 -1.57
C SER A 102 -6.10 8.65 -1.68
N GLY A 103 -6.57 8.20 -2.83
CA GLY A 103 -6.95 6.80 -3.00
C GLY A 103 -7.36 6.43 -4.41
N CYS A 104 -7.29 5.14 -4.69
CA CYS A 104 -7.79 4.52 -5.91
C CYS A 104 -8.87 3.54 -5.49
N VAL A 105 -10.14 3.96 -5.52
CA VAL A 105 -11.27 3.19 -4.97
C VAL A 105 -12.20 2.59 -6.03
N VAL A 106 -11.97 2.87 -7.33
CA VAL A 106 -12.77 2.34 -8.43
C VAL A 106 -11.91 2.05 -9.65
N CYS A 107 -12.03 0.85 -10.25
CA CYS A 107 -11.61 0.55 -11.62
C CYS A 107 -12.57 1.18 -12.65
N LYS A 108 -12.79 2.49 -12.60
CA LYS A 108 -13.50 3.20 -13.65
C LYS A 108 -12.64 4.36 -14.09
N PHE A 109 -12.16 4.24 -15.33
CA PHE A 109 -11.34 5.20 -16.08
C PHE A 109 -11.37 6.60 -15.45
N MET A 110 -10.19 7.06 -15.04
CA MET A 110 -9.90 8.46 -14.83
C MET A 110 -10.44 9.22 -16.05
N ARG A 111 -11.63 9.81 -15.94
CA ARG A 111 -12.13 10.74 -16.94
C ARG A 111 -11.31 12.00 -16.78
N ILE A 112 -10.25 12.10 -17.58
CA ILE A 112 -9.61 13.39 -17.83
C ILE A 112 -10.62 14.18 -18.67
N ASN A 113 -11.35 15.09 -18.02
CA ASN A 113 -12.08 16.11 -18.76
C ASN A 113 -11.07 17.23 -19.01
N GLU A 114 -10.48 17.27 -20.21
CA GLU A 114 -9.84 18.52 -20.65
C GLU A 114 -10.95 19.55 -20.81
N SER A 115 -10.95 20.54 -19.93
CA SER A 115 -11.71 21.78 -20.14
C SER A 115 -10.69 22.87 -20.38
N LEU A 116 -10.25 22.97 -21.63
CA LEU A 116 -9.70 24.17 -22.25
C LEU A 116 -10.40 24.36 -23.60
#